data_AF-A0A1H9YRR0-F1
#
_entry.id   AF-A0A1H9YRR0-F1
#
_cell.length_a   1.000
_cell.length_b   1.000
_cell.length_c   1.000
_cell.angle_alpha   90.00
_cell.angle_beta   90.00
_cell.angle_gamma   90.00
#
_symmetry.space_group_name_H-M   'P 1'
#
loop_
_entity.id
_entity.type
_entity.pdbx_description
1 polymer ?
#
loop_
_entity_poly.entity_id
_entity_poly.type
_entity_poly.pdbx_seq_one_letter_code
_entity_poly.pdbx_strand_id
1 'polypeptide(L)'
;MNVYDDAHQLANSLKGSNQYQDYKKLEKRVKENPQNKTMIEDFRKRQIEIQGLQMMGQEVEESKMKELQNLHNTLMQNPLIAEFIHAEYKLTQMMGDIYKILGDALELDIDGL
;
A
#
# COMPACT_ATOMS: atom_id res chain seq x y z
N MET A 1 18.78 23.74 12.30
CA MET A 1 17.99 22.63 11.74
C MET A 1 18.20 21.45 12.66
N ASN A 2 17.13 20.96 13.27
CA ASN A 2 17.14 19.72 14.04
C ASN A 2 16.49 18.60 13.21
N VAL A 3 16.60 17.35 13.69
CA VAL A 3 16.04 16.18 13.01
C VAL A 3 14.52 16.27 12.77
N TYR A 4 13.79 17.04 13.58
CA TYR A 4 12.35 17.26 13.39
C TYR A 4 12.06 18.25 12.25
N ASP A 5 12.89 19.29 12.09
CA ASP A 5 12.80 20.22 10.96
C ASP A 5 13.02 19.45 9.63
N ASP A 6 14.02 18.58 9.60
CA ASP A 6 14.32 17.73 8.44
C ASP A 6 13.19 16.73 8.15
N ALA A 7 12.61 16.13 9.20
CA ALA A 7 11.44 15.26 9.06
C ALA A 7 10.22 16.01 8.51
N HIS A 8 9.98 17.25 8.93
CA HIS A 8 8.92 18.09 8.38
C HIS A 8 9.18 18.45 6.92
N GLN A 9 10.44 18.75 6.55
CA GLN A 9 10.82 18.97 5.16
C GLN A 9 10.60 17.71 4.31
N LEU A 10 11.01 16.54 4.80
CA LEU A 10 10.76 15.26 4.14
C LEU A 10 9.26 15.01 3.93
N ALA A 11 8.44 15.25 4.96
CA ALA A 11 6.99 15.11 4.86
C ALA A 11 6.38 16.03 3.79
N ASN A 12 6.89 17.26 3.64
CA ASN A 12 6.46 18.18 2.60
C ASN A 12 6.90 17.70 1.20
N SER A 13 8.14 17.24 1.06
CA SER A 13 8.65 16.66 -0.19
C SER A 13 7.88 15.42 -0.61
N LEU A 14 7.54 14.54 0.34
CA LEU A 14 6.70 13.36 0.11
C LEU A 14 5.31 13.75 -0.43
N LYS A 15 4.66 14.74 0.20
CA LYS A 15 3.39 15.27 -0.30
C LYS A 15 3.53 15.89 -1.69
N GLY A 16 4.67 16.48 -2.02
CA GLY A 16 4.97 17.05 -3.33
C GLY A 16 5.39 16.02 -4.39
N SER A 17 5.67 14.77 -4.01
CA SER A 17 6.16 13.74 -4.93
C SER A 17 5.10 13.34 -5.95
N ASN A 18 5.56 13.02 -7.17
CA ASN A 18 4.68 12.53 -8.23
C ASN A 18 3.97 11.24 -7.80
N GLN A 19 4.69 10.35 -7.11
CA GLN A 19 4.17 9.09 -6.58
C GLN A 19 2.95 9.32 -5.67
N TYR A 20 3.04 10.27 -4.74
CA TYR A 20 1.94 10.60 -3.85
C TYR A 20 0.79 11.29 -4.58
N GLN A 21 1.09 12.25 -5.46
CA GLN A 21 0.07 12.99 -6.21
C GLN A 21 -0.73 12.08 -7.15
N ASP A 22 -0.05 11.19 -7.88
CA ASP A 22 -0.68 10.21 -8.76
C ASP A 22 -1.54 9.23 -7.98
N TYR A 23 -1.01 8.71 -6.86
CA TYR A 23 -1.77 7.86 -5.94
C TYR A 23 -3.05 8.56 -5.47
N LYS A 24 -2.96 9.78 -4.94
CA LYS A 24 -4.12 10.53 -4.43
C LYS A 24 -5.15 10.84 -5.51
N LYS A 25 -4.69 11.15 -6.73
CA LYS A 25 -5.58 11.39 -7.88
C LYS A 25 -6.35 10.14 -8.26
N LEU A 26 -5.66 9.00 -8.37
CA LEU A 26 -6.28 7.72 -8.71
C LEU A 26 -7.20 7.22 -7.60
N GLU A 27 -6.79 7.37 -6.33
CA GLU A 27 -7.60 7.05 -5.16
C GLU A 27 -8.94 7.77 -5.20
N LYS A 28 -8.93 9.08 -5.51
CA LYS A 28 -10.15 9.87 -5.63
C LYS A 28 -11.06 9.34 -6.74
N ARG A 29 -10.52 9.13 -7.95
CA ARG A 29 -11.27 8.62 -9.12
C ARG A 29 -11.88 7.25 -8.87
N VAL A 30 -11.13 6.36 -8.21
CA VAL A 30 -11.62 5.04 -7.82
C VAL A 30 -12.79 5.15 -6.85
N LYS A 31 -12.68 6.03 -5.85
CA LYS A 31 -13.71 6.25 -4.82
C LYS A 31 -14.98 6.95 -5.33
N GLU A 32 -14.92 7.62 -6.48
CA GLU A 32 -16.09 8.22 -7.13
C GLU A 32 -17.09 7.17 -7.63
N ASN A 33 -16.64 5.92 -7.85
CA ASN A 33 -17.52 4.81 -8.18
C ASN A 33 -17.76 3.93 -6.93
N PRO A 34 -18.99 3.86 -6.40
CA PRO A 34 -19.32 3.06 -5.23
C PRO A 34 -18.97 1.57 -5.37
N GLN A 35 -19.14 1.01 -6.57
CA GLN A 35 -18.83 -0.40 -6.83
C GLN A 35 -17.32 -0.67 -6.74
N ASN A 36 -16.49 0.19 -7.35
CA ASN A 36 -15.03 0.08 -7.25
C ASN A 36 -14.56 0.18 -5.81
N LYS A 37 -15.13 1.13 -5.05
CA LYS A 37 -14.84 1.33 -3.64
C LYS A 37 -15.14 0.05 -2.83
N THR A 38 -16.34 -0.52 -2.99
CA THR A 38 -16.72 -1.76 -2.28
C THR A 38 -15.81 -2.93 -2.63
N MET A 39 -15.45 -3.12 -3.90
CA MET A 39 -14.58 -4.23 -4.30
C MET A 39 -13.16 -4.10 -3.70
N ILE A 40 -12.61 -2.88 -3.65
CA ILE A 40 -11.29 -2.64 -3.04
C ILE A 40 -11.33 -2.80 -1.51
N GLU A 41 -12.39 -2.33 -0.87
CA GLU A 41 -12.58 -2.50 0.58
C GLU A 41 -12.69 -3.98 0.97
N ASP A 42 -13.45 -4.78 0.20
CA ASP A 42 -13.54 -6.23 0.43
C ASP A 42 -12.18 -6.91 0.23
N PHE A 43 -11.45 -6.54 -0.81
CA PHE A 43 -10.10 -7.07 -1.06
C PHE A 43 -9.14 -6.77 0.09
N ARG A 44 -9.09 -5.52 0.55
CA ARG A 44 -8.22 -5.11 1.66
C ARG A 44 -8.59 -5.82 2.95
N LYS A 45 -9.88 -5.96 3.24
CA LYS A 45 -10.36 -6.66 4.43
C LYS A 45 -9.88 -8.12 4.44
N ARG A 46 -10.05 -8.83 3.32
CA ARG A 46 -9.62 -10.23 3.18
C ARG A 46 -8.10 -10.38 3.22
N GLN A 47 -7.38 -9.43 2.61
CA GLN A 47 -5.92 -9.39 2.67
C GLN A 47 -5.42 -9.23 4.11
N ILE A 48 -5.99 -8.31 4.89
CA ILE A 48 -5.64 -8.09 6.30
C ILE A 48 -5.97 -9.31 7.14
N GLU A 49 -7.12 -9.95 6.92
CA GLU A 49 -7.50 -11.18 7.62
C GLU A 49 -6.45 -12.28 7.39
N ILE A 50 -6.07 -12.52 6.13
CA ILE A 50 -5.06 -13.51 5.77
C ILE A 50 -3.69 -13.17 6.38
N GLN A 51 -3.25 -11.91 6.27
CA GLN A 51 -2.00 -11.46 6.88
C GLN A 51 -2.01 -11.66 8.40
N GLY A 52 -3.12 -11.32 9.07
CA GLY A 52 -3.28 -11.54 10.51
C GLY A 52 -3.17 -13.01 10.91
N LEU A 53 -3.81 -13.91 10.15
CA LEU A 53 -3.70 -15.36 10.37
C LEU A 53 -2.25 -15.83 10.24
N GLN A 54 -1.54 -15.39 9.19
CA GLN A 54 -0.13 -15.72 8.97
C GLN A 54 0.76 -15.20 10.10
N MET A 55 0.55 -13.96 10.56
CA MET A 55 1.29 -13.36 11.67
C MET A 55 1.08 -14.12 12.99
N MET A 56 -0.12 -14.69 13.20
CA MET A 56 -0.41 -15.54 14.36
C MET A 56 0.14 -16.97 14.21
N GLY A 57 0.81 -17.29 13.10
CA GLY A 57 1.30 -18.65 12.80
C GLY A 57 0.17 -19.64 12.52
N GLN A 58 -1.03 -19.17 12.20
CA GLN A 58 -2.16 -20.02 11.85
C GLN A 58 -2.12 -20.42 10.38
N GLU A 59 -2.54 -21.65 10.10
CA GLU A 59 -2.65 -22.15 8.74
C GLU A 59 -3.76 -21.39 8.01
N VAL A 60 -3.40 -20.75 6.89
CA VAL A 60 -4.38 -20.08 6.03
C VAL A 60 -4.99 -21.12 5.13
N GLU A 61 -6.32 -21.28 5.20
CA GLU A 61 -7.04 -22.17 4.30
C GLU A 61 -6.79 -21.79 2.83
N GLU A 62 -6.49 -22.79 1.99
CA GLU A 62 -6.26 -22.61 0.56
C GLU A 62 -7.46 -21.95 -0.14
N SER A 63 -8.68 -22.23 0.34
CA SER A 63 -9.93 -21.60 -0.10
C SER A 63 -9.87 -20.06 0.01
N LYS A 64 -9.43 -19.53 1.15
CA LYS A 64 -9.31 -18.08 1.40
C LYS A 64 -8.26 -17.44 0.51
N MET A 65 -7.13 -18.12 0.31
CA MET A 65 -6.08 -17.64 -0.59
C MET A 65 -6.59 -17.58 -2.04
N LYS A 66 -7.31 -18.61 -2.48
CA LYS A 66 -7.89 -18.68 -3.83
C LYS A 66 -8.98 -17.62 -4.03
N GLU A 67 -9.83 -17.38 -3.04
CA GLU A 67 -10.81 -16.29 -3.07
C GLU A 67 -10.13 -14.93 -3.20
N LEU A 68 -9.08 -14.67 -2.41
CA LEU A 68 -8.32 -13.42 -2.49
C LEU A 68 -7.70 -13.24 -3.88
N GLN A 69 -7.11 -14.30 -4.46
CA GLN A 69 -6.55 -14.28 -5.81
C GLN A 69 -7.62 -14.00 -6.88
N ASN A 70 -8.79 -14.63 -6.79
CA ASN A 70 -9.89 -14.40 -7.72
C ASN A 70 -10.41 -12.95 -7.65
N LEU A 71 -10.53 -12.41 -6.44
CA LEU A 71 -10.91 -11.02 -6.22
C LEU A 71 -9.87 -10.06 -6.79
N HIS A 72 -8.58 -10.34 -6.58
CA HIS A 72 -7.50 -9.59 -7.19
C HIS A 72 -7.58 -9.58 -8.72
N ASN A 73 -7.75 -10.74 -9.34
CA ASN A 73 -7.88 -10.86 -10.79
C ASN A 73 -9.08 -10.06 -11.32
N THR A 74 -10.20 -10.09 -10.60
CA THR A 74 -11.40 -9.33 -10.96
C THR A 74 -11.14 -7.81 -10.86
N LEU A 75 -10.46 -7.36 -9.81
CA LEU A 75 -10.06 -5.96 -9.66
C LEU A 75 -9.14 -5.50 -10.79
N MET A 76 -8.18 -6.33 -11.20
CA MET A 76 -7.24 -6.04 -12.29
C MET A 76 -7.89 -5.95 -13.68
N GLN A 77 -9.10 -6.47 -13.86
CA GLN A 77 -9.86 -6.27 -15.10
C GLN A 77 -10.35 -4.83 -15.27
N ASN A 78 -10.43 -4.05 -14.19
CA ASN A 78 -10.78 -2.64 -14.25
C ASN A 78 -9.51 -1.78 -14.41
N PRO A 79 -9.31 -1.11 -15.56
CA PRO A 79 -8.09 -0.35 -15.82
C PRO A 79 -7.82 0.74 -14.78
N LEU A 80 -8.86 1.40 -14.26
CA LEU A 80 -8.73 2.44 -13.26
C LEU A 80 -8.22 1.88 -11.92
N ILE A 81 -8.67 0.68 -11.55
CA ILE A 81 -8.24 0.01 -10.33
C ILE A 81 -6.82 -0.54 -10.50
N ALA A 82 -6.51 -1.12 -11.67
CA ALA A 82 -5.15 -1.57 -11.99
C ALA A 82 -4.14 -0.42 -11.93
N GLU A 83 -4.46 0.73 -12.54
CA GLU A 83 -3.64 1.95 -12.44
C GLU A 83 -3.47 2.41 -10.99
N PHE A 84 -4.55 2.40 -10.20
CA PHE A 84 -4.51 2.78 -8.79
C PHE A 84 -3.58 1.86 -7.97
N ILE A 85 -3.69 0.54 -8.14
CA ILE A 85 -2.85 -0.43 -7.43
C ILE A 85 -1.38 -0.30 -7.85
N HIS A 86 -1.10 -0.02 -9.13
CA HIS A 86 0.27 0.25 -9.59
C HIS A 86 0.85 1.53 -8.97
N ALA A 87 0.04 2.59 -8.86
CA ALA A 87 0.45 3.82 -8.19
C ALA A 87 0.70 3.59 -6.69
N GLU A 88 -0.14 2.76 -6.03
CA GLU A 88 0.07 2.34 -4.64
C GLU A 88 1.39 1.58 -4.47
N TYR A 89 1.71 0.64 -5.36
CA TYR A 89 2.99 -0.08 -5.34
C TYR A 89 4.20 0.87 -5.43
N LYS A 90 4.18 1.82 -6.38
CA LYS A 90 5.25 2.81 -6.53
C LYS A 90 5.43 3.69 -5.29
N LEU A 91 4.33 4.10 -4.67
CA LEU A 91 4.36 4.88 -3.43
C LEU A 91 4.97 4.06 -2.30
N THR A 92 4.54 2.80 -2.12
CA THR A 92 5.08 1.89 -1.10
C THR A 92 6.57 1.62 -1.31
N GLN A 93 7.01 1.41 -2.55
CA GLN A 93 8.43 1.21 -2.86
C GLN A 93 9.26 2.44 -2.45
N MET A 94 8.82 3.64 -2.86
CA MET A 94 9.50 4.88 -2.46
C MET A 94 9.56 5.04 -0.94
N MET A 95 8.50 4.69 -0.21
CA MET A 95 8.50 4.74 1.24
C MET A 95 9.45 3.71 1.86
N GLY A 96 9.51 2.50 1.31
CA GLY A 96 10.47 1.47 1.75
C GLY A 96 11.92 1.92 1.59
N ASP A 97 12.25 2.51 0.44
CA ASP A 97 13.58 3.08 0.19
C ASP A 97 13.94 4.18 1.22
N ILE A 98 12.96 5.03 1.57
CA ILE A 98 13.13 6.08 2.57
C ILE A 98 13.30 5.49 3.97
N TYR A 99 12.50 4.51 4.37
CA TYR A 99 12.66 3.85 5.67
C TYR A 99 14.03 3.19 5.80
N LYS A 100 14.51 2.55 4.74
CA LYS A 100 15.85 1.98 4.70
C LYS A 100 16.93 3.05 4.92
N ILE A 101 16.87 4.19 4.23
CA ILE A 101 17.82 5.30 4.43
C ILE A 101 17.82 5.78 5.89
N LEU A 102 16.64 5.90 6.50
CA LEU A 102 16.50 6.33 7.89
C LEU A 102 17.04 5.28 8.87
N GLY A 103 16.86 4.00 8.58
CA GLY A 103 17.39 2.89 9.36
C GLY A 103 18.89 2.76 9.31
N ASP A 104 19.45 2.80 8.10
CA ASP A 104 20.89 2.75 7.86
C ASP A 104 21.61 3.88 8.60
N ALA A 105 21.00 5.07 8.70
CA ALA A 105 21.56 6.21 9.43
C ALA A 105 21.66 5.99 10.96
N LEU A 106 20.88 5.05 11.51
CA LEU A 106 20.86 4.70 12.93
C LEU A 106 21.43 3.30 13.18
N GLU A 107 22.00 2.64 12.14
CA GLU A 107 22.43 1.24 12.18
C GLU A 107 21.32 0.29 12.70
N LEU A 108 20.06 0.64 12.43
CA LEU A 108 18.91 -0.18 12.78
C LEU A 108 18.66 -1.19 11.67
N ASP A 109 18.58 -2.46 12.05
CA ASP A 109 18.13 -3.50 11.15
C ASP A 109 16.60 -3.40 11.01
N ILE A 110 16.14 -2.73 9.95
CA ILE A 110 14.71 -2.53 9.66
C ILE A 110 14.21 -3.54 8.62
N ASP A 111 14.94 -4.62 8.37
CA ASP A 111 14.49 -5.70 7.51
C ASP A 111 13.23 -6.36 8.12
N GLY A 112 12.05 -5.91 7.70
CA GLY A 112 10.76 -6.49 8.08
C GLY A 112 9.68 -5.54 8.64
N LEU A 113 9.89 -4.21 8.65
CA LEU A 113 8.79 -3.23 8.78
C LEU A 113 8.23 -2.81 7.41
#